data_AF-A0A7J9GCQ1-F1
#
_entry.id   AF-A0A7J9GCQ1-F1
#
_cell.length_a   1.000
_cell.length_b   1.000
_cell.length_c   1.000
_cell.angle_alpha   90.00
_cell.angle_beta   90.00
_cell.angle_gamma   90.00
#
_symmetry.space_group_name_H-M   'P 1'
#
loop_
_entity.id
_entity.type
_entity.pdbx_description
1 polymer ?
#
loop_
_entity_poly.entity_id
_entity_poly.type
_entity_poly.pdbx_seq_one_letter_code
_entity_poly.pdbx_strand_id
1 'polypeptide(L)'
;GISRDSIHKRRATGGKKKAWRKKRKYELGRQPANTKLSSNKTVRRIRVRGGNVKWRALRLDTGNYSWGSEAVTRKTRILDVVYNASNNELVRTQTLVKSAIVQVDAAPFKQWYLQHYGVDIGRKKKTAAKKEGEEGETGTEEVKKSNHVLRKLEKRQQNRKLDPHIEDQFASGRLLACISSRPGQCGRADGYVYLGRQRAGILHEEDPEKEGEGSRLKILLCELFIYHDRISSLLHLSFYRTF
;
A
#
# COMPACT_ATOMS: atom_id res chain seq x y z
N GLY A 1 -27.59 19.69 1.63
CA GLY A 1 -26.42 18.78 1.74
C GLY A 1 -25.31 19.14 0.76
N ILE A 2 -24.18 18.43 0.88
CA ILE A 2 -23.04 18.50 -0.04
C ILE A 2 -23.52 18.11 -1.45
N SER A 3 -23.07 18.83 -2.48
CA SER A 3 -23.49 18.63 -3.87
C SER A 3 -22.28 18.56 -4.80
N ARG A 4 -22.37 17.73 -5.83
CA ARG A 4 -21.33 17.48 -6.85
C ARG A 4 -21.61 18.18 -8.18
N ASP A 5 -22.57 19.10 -8.19
CA ASP A 5 -22.91 19.90 -9.37
C ASP A 5 -21.80 20.91 -9.71
N SER A 6 -21.76 21.37 -10.96
CA SER A 6 -20.83 22.42 -11.41
C SER A 6 -21.48 23.81 -11.52
N ILE A 7 -22.76 23.92 -11.13
CA ILE A 7 -23.56 25.16 -11.26
C ILE A 7 -23.11 26.19 -10.24
N HIS A 8 -22.75 25.75 -9.01
CA HIS A 8 -22.23 26.64 -7.99
C HIS A 8 -20.80 27.17 -8.27
N LYS A 9 -20.06 26.55 -9.22
CA LYS A 9 -18.72 26.99 -9.61
C LYS A 9 -18.79 28.02 -10.74
N ARG A 10 -17.79 28.92 -10.80
CA ARG A 10 -17.65 29.91 -11.88
C ARG A 10 -17.44 29.23 -13.23
N ARG A 11 -17.69 29.97 -14.32
CA ARG A 11 -17.31 29.56 -15.68
C ARG A 11 -15.79 29.61 -15.85
N ALA A 12 -15.26 28.97 -16.89
CA ALA A 12 -13.84 29.12 -17.25
C ALA A 12 -13.48 30.60 -17.50
N THR A 13 -14.40 31.38 -18.07
CA THR A 13 -14.27 32.84 -18.26
C THR A 13 -14.37 33.66 -16.97
N GLY A 14 -14.50 33.04 -15.79
CA GLY A 14 -14.66 33.74 -14.50
C GLY A 14 -16.06 34.25 -14.19
N GLY A 15 -16.97 34.27 -15.19
CA GLY A 15 -18.35 34.71 -15.01
C GLY A 15 -19.17 33.85 -14.03
N LYS A 16 -19.99 34.51 -13.20
CA LYS A 16 -20.89 33.86 -12.24
C LYS A 16 -22.06 33.20 -12.97
N LYS A 17 -22.35 31.92 -12.68
CA LYS A 17 -23.52 31.22 -13.25
C LYS A 17 -24.78 31.55 -12.45
N LYS A 18 -25.89 31.80 -13.15
CA LYS A 18 -27.21 31.90 -12.52
C LYS A 18 -27.70 30.52 -12.10
N ALA A 19 -28.17 30.38 -10.87
CA ALA A 19 -28.81 29.14 -10.41
C ALA A 19 -30.22 29.05 -10.98
N TRP A 20 -30.44 28.13 -11.93
CA TRP A 20 -31.74 27.93 -12.60
C TRP A 20 -32.59 26.82 -11.95
N ARG A 21 -31.99 26.00 -11.08
CA ARG A 21 -32.66 24.92 -10.35
C ARG A 21 -32.10 24.73 -8.95
N LYS A 22 -32.88 24.05 -8.09
CA LYS A 22 -32.44 23.57 -6.78
C LYS A 22 -31.57 22.30 -6.90
N LYS A 23 -30.82 21.99 -5.83
CA LYS A 23 -29.97 20.78 -5.72
C LYS A 23 -30.78 19.50 -5.92
N ARG A 24 -30.28 18.56 -6.73
CA ARG A 24 -30.96 17.29 -7.01
C ARG A 24 -30.36 16.11 -6.23
N LYS A 25 -31.19 15.12 -5.92
CA LYS A 25 -30.79 13.92 -5.13
C LYS A 25 -29.66 13.11 -5.81
N TYR A 26 -29.59 13.11 -7.14
CA TYR A 26 -28.54 12.39 -7.88
C TYR A 26 -27.17 13.10 -7.85
N GLU A 27 -27.11 14.39 -7.47
CA GLU A 27 -25.87 15.16 -7.33
C GLU A 27 -25.32 15.11 -5.89
N LEU A 28 -25.95 14.33 -5.02
CA LEU A 28 -25.63 14.29 -3.60
C LEU A 28 -24.20 13.81 -3.34
N GLY A 29 -23.46 14.60 -2.57
CA GLY A 29 -22.24 14.20 -1.89
C GLY A 29 -22.52 13.72 -0.46
N ARG A 30 -21.65 12.86 0.07
CA ARG A 30 -21.67 12.44 1.48
C ARG A 30 -20.35 12.85 2.12
N GLN A 31 -20.37 13.04 3.45
CA GLN A 31 -19.16 13.26 4.23
C GLN A 31 -18.15 12.12 4.01
N PRO A 32 -16.83 12.42 4.05
CA PRO A 32 -15.78 11.42 3.96
C PRO A 32 -15.84 10.45 5.14
N ALA A 33 -15.17 9.30 4.99
CA ALA A 33 -15.16 8.27 6.02
C ALA A 33 -14.10 8.52 7.11
N ASN A 34 -12.95 9.11 6.72
CA ASN A 34 -11.78 9.31 7.56
C ASN A 34 -11.45 8.07 8.41
N THR A 35 -11.32 6.93 7.72
CA THR A 35 -11.10 5.62 8.34
C THR A 35 -9.83 5.65 9.19
N LYS A 36 -9.95 5.30 10.46
CA LYS A 36 -8.84 5.30 11.42
C LYS A 36 -8.23 3.92 11.58
N LEU A 37 -6.95 3.90 11.89
CA LEU A 37 -6.28 2.70 12.36
C LEU A 37 -6.76 2.38 13.77
N SER A 38 -7.40 1.21 13.95
CA SER A 38 -7.83 0.74 15.28
C SER A 38 -8.28 -0.72 15.19
N SER A 39 -7.95 -1.51 16.21
CA SER A 39 -8.36 -2.91 16.36
C SER A 39 -9.88 -3.08 16.39
N ASN A 40 -10.64 -2.07 16.82
CA ASN A 40 -12.10 -2.13 16.86
C ASN A 40 -12.68 -1.93 15.45
N LYS A 41 -12.69 -3.00 14.66
CA LYS A 41 -13.17 -3.01 13.28
C LYS A 41 -14.63 -2.53 13.21
N THR A 42 -14.82 -1.35 12.63
CA THR A 42 -16.14 -0.73 12.47
C THR A 42 -16.39 -0.44 10.98
N VAL A 43 -17.35 -1.14 10.38
CA VAL A 43 -17.74 -0.93 8.98
C VAL A 43 -19.25 -0.71 8.90
N ARG A 44 -19.67 0.43 8.33
CA ARG A 44 -21.09 0.79 8.18
C ARG A 44 -21.57 0.55 6.76
N ARG A 45 -22.76 -0.03 6.65
CA ARG A 45 -23.47 -0.21 5.39
C ARG A 45 -24.14 1.09 4.95
N ILE A 46 -23.94 1.52 3.71
CA ILE A 46 -24.57 2.73 3.16
C ILE A 46 -25.32 2.40 1.88
N ARG A 47 -26.64 2.65 1.86
CA ARG A 47 -27.46 2.55 0.65
C ARG A 47 -27.09 3.68 -0.32
N VAL A 48 -26.88 3.30 -1.58
CA VAL A 48 -26.61 4.22 -2.69
C VAL A 48 -27.70 4.12 -3.75
N ARG A 49 -27.54 4.84 -4.86
CA ARG A 49 -28.50 4.87 -5.97
C ARG A 49 -28.66 3.46 -6.57
N GLY A 50 -29.87 3.13 -7.00
CA GLY A 50 -30.18 1.85 -7.65
C GLY A 50 -30.25 0.66 -6.69
N GLY A 51 -30.47 0.88 -5.39
CA GLY A 51 -30.57 -0.21 -4.41
C GLY A 51 -29.23 -0.80 -3.97
N ASN A 52 -28.13 -0.46 -4.64
CA ASN A 52 -26.78 -0.90 -4.31
C ASN A 52 -26.32 -0.42 -2.93
N VAL A 53 -25.25 -1.06 -2.45
CA VAL A 53 -24.66 -0.82 -1.13
C VAL A 53 -23.17 -0.53 -1.26
N LYS A 54 -22.68 0.43 -0.47
CA LYS A 54 -21.25 0.65 -0.25
C LYS A 54 -20.90 0.45 1.22
N TRP A 55 -19.72 -0.09 1.46
CA TRP A 55 -19.21 -0.34 2.80
C TRP A 55 -18.26 0.79 3.19
N ARG A 56 -18.63 1.53 4.22
CA ARG A 56 -17.81 2.62 4.76
C ARG A 56 -17.09 2.13 6.00
N ALA A 57 -15.80 1.86 5.88
CA ALA A 57 -14.97 1.61 7.04
C ALA A 57 -14.77 2.91 7.85
N LEU A 58 -14.94 2.83 9.15
CA LEU A 58 -14.59 3.88 10.10
C LEU A 58 -13.32 3.52 10.87
N ARG A 59 -13.13 2.23 11.16
CA ARG A 59 -11.95 1.70 11.85
C ARG A 59 -11.55 0.36 11.24
N LEU A 60 -10.28 0.19 10.92
CA LEU A 60 -9.68 -1.06 10.42
C LEU A 60 -8.27 -1.21 11.02
N ASP A 61 -7.83 -2.44 11.20
CA ASP A 61 -6.50 -2.81 11.68
C ASP A 61 -5.82 -3.87 10.79
N THR A 62 -6.55 -4.44 9.85
CA THR A 62 -6.12 -5.58 9.04
C THR A 62 -6.48 -5.37 7.58
N GLY A 63 -5.64 -5.92 6.71
CA GLY A 63 -5.78 -5.85 5.26
C GLY A 63 -5.16 -7.04 4.56
N ASN A 64 -5.56 -7.29 3.32
CA ASN A 64 -4.88 -8.25 2.46
C ASN A 64 -3.78 -7.53 1.68
N TYR A 65 -2.54 -7.94 1.89
CA TYR A 65 -1.38 -7.36 1.21
C TYR A 65 -0.74 -8.40 0.30
N SER A 66 -0.43 -8.00 -0.93
CA SER A 66 0.25 -8.84 -1.90
C SER A 66 1.75 -8.53 -1.97
N TRP A 67 2.57 -9.57 -1.90
CA TRP A 67 3.99 -9.51 -2.20
C TRP A 67 4.18 -9.84 -3.69
N GLY A 68 4.46 -8.80 -4.48
CA GLY A 68 4.43 -8.89 -5.95
C GLY A 68 5.47 -9.82 -6.56
N SER A 69 6.68 -9.91 -6.01
CA SER A 69 7.74 -10.76 -6.58
C SER A 69 7.46 -12.25 -6.44
N GLU A 70 6.86 -12.65 -5.31
CA GLU A 70 6.51 -14.04 -5.02
C GLU A 70 5.06 -14.39 -5.41
N ALA A 71 4.29 -13.41 -5.89
CA ALA A 71 2.86 -13.53 -6.22
C ALA A 71 2.00 -14.11 -5.09
N VAL A 72 2.28 -13.71 -3.84
CA VAL A 72 1.58 -14.21 -2.64
C VAL A 72 0.80 -13.10 -1.98
N THR A 73 -0.42 -13.41 -1.53
CA THR A 73 -1.22 -12.50 -0.71
C THR A 73 -1.47 -13.10 0.67
N ARG A 74 -1.27 -12.29 1.71
CA ARG A 74 -1.56 -12.66 3.09
C ARG A 74 -2.33 -11.54 3.78
N LYS A 75 -3.20 -11.96 4.71
CA LYS A 75 -3.86 -11.04 5.63
C LYS A 75 -2.86 -10.66 6.70
N THR A 76 -2.55 -9.38 6.81
CA THR A 76 -1.61 -8.85 7.79
C THR A 76 -2.23 -7.69 8.56
N ARG A 77 -1.65 -7.41 9.73
CA ARG A 77 -2.03 -6.24 10.53
C ARG A 77 -1.33 -5.01 9.99
N ILE A 78 -2.06 -3.91 9.96
CA ILE A 78 -1.55 -2.57 9.67
C ILE A 78 -1.07 -2.01 11.01
N LEU A 79 0.18 -1.59 11.08
CA LEU A 79 0.81 -1.11 12.30
C LEU A 79 0.79 0.41 12.38
N ASP A 80 1.15 1.07 11.28
CA ASP A 80 1.22 2.53 11.23
C ASP A 80 1.06 3.06 9.80
N VAL A 81 0.69 4.33 9.68
CA VAL A 81 0.70 5.09 8.43
C VAL A 81 1.95 5.96 8.43
N VAL A 82 2.86 5.74 7.47
CA VAL A 82 4.16 6.42 7.42
C VAL A 82 4.10 7.66 6.55
N TYR A 83 3.55 7.53 5.35
CA TYR A 83 3.59 8.59 4.35
C TYR A 83 2.29 8.68 3.56
N ASN A 84 1.95 9.90 3.13
CA ASN A 84 0.86 10.15 2.21
C ASN A 84 1.12 11.38 1.35
N ALA A 85 1.18 11.19 0.04
CA ALA A 85 1.43 12.25 -0.93
C ALA A 85 0.36 13.36 -0.95
N SER A 86 -0.88 13.08 -0.55
CA SER A 86 -1.97 14.06 -0.65
C SER A 86 -1.99 15.08 0.48
N ASN A 87 -1.67 14.66 1.71
CA ASN A 87 -1.73 15.50 2.89
C ASN A 87 -1.01 14.82 4.07
N ASN A 88 -0.09 15.54 4.71
CA ASN A 88 0.68 15.08 5.85
C ASN A 88 -0.17 14.91 7.14
N GLU A 89 -1.26 15.66 7.30
CA GLU A 89 -2.17 15.50 8.45
C GLU A 89 -2.84 14.11 8.51
N LEU A 90 -2.91 13.42 7.37
CA LEU A 90 -3.44 12.07 7.30
C LEU A 90 -2.47 11.03 7.91
N VAL A 91 -1.17 11.34 7.91
CA VAL A 91 -0.14 10.54 8.59
C VAL A 91 -0.27 10.75 10.10
N ARG A 92 -0.25 12.00 10.57
CA ARG A 92 -0.35 12.36 11.99
C ARG A 92 -1.57 11.76 12.68
N THR A 93 -2.69 11.69 11.95
CA THR A 93 -3.95 11.18 12.48
C THR A 93 -4.22 9.71 12.14
N GLN A 94 -3.24 8.99 11.61
CA GLN A 94 -3.30 7.57 11.21
C GLN A 94 -4.56 7.22 10.39
N THR A 95 -4.79 7.97 9.31
CA THR A 95 -5.97 7.80 8.46
C THR A 95 -5.67 6.93 7.24
N LEU A 96 -6.46 5.87 7.07
CA LEU A 96 -6.30 4.91 5.97
C LEU A 96 -7.01 5.41 4.70
N VAL A 97 -6.23 5.77 3.69
CA VAL A 97 -6.69 6.22 2.37
C VAL A 97 -5.99 5.46 1.25
N LYS A 98 -6.53 5.54 0.02
CA LYS A 98 -5.83 5.00 -1.15
C LYS A 98 -4.48 5.71 -1.31
N SER A 99 -3.46 4.95 -1.65
CA SER A 99 -2.08 5.40 -1.84
C SER A 99 -1.34 5.82 -0.57
N ALA A 100 -1.94 5.60 0.61
CA ALA A 100 -1.20 5.75 1.86
C ALA A 100 -0.13 4.64 1.96
N ILE A 101 1.06 5.03 2.40
CA ILE A 101 2.16 4.13 2.71
C ILE A 101 2.03 3.75 4.16
N VAL A 102 2.00 2.45 4.41
CA VAL A 102 1.77 1.88 5.72
C VAL A 102 2.84 0.87 6.07
N GLN A 103 3.13 0.76 7.36
CA GLN A 103 3.89 -0.36 7.91
C GLN A 103 2.92 -1.52 8.19
N VAL A 104 3.24 -2.69 7.67
CA VAL A 104 2.49 -3.93 7.91
C VAL A 104 3.36 -4.97 8.58
N ASP A 105 2.72 -5.84 9.35
CA ASP A 105 3.38 -6.96 10.01
C ASP A 105 3.97 -7.95 8.98
N ALA A 106 5.25 -8.30 9.16
CA ALA A 106 5.97 -9.23 8.31
C ALA A 106 5.73 -10.71 8.66
N ALA A 107 5.23 -11.03 9.87
CA ALA A 107 5.16 -12.40 10.38
C ALA A 107 4.41 -13.37 9.44
N PRO A 108 3.25 -13.02 8.84
CA PRO A 108 2.54 -13.94 7.94
C PRO A 108 3.30 -14.24 6.64
N PHE A 109 4.13 -13.30 6.18
CA PHE A 109 4.98 -13.50 5.00
C PHE A 109 6.22 -14.32 5.35
N LYS A 110 6.82 -14.11 6.52
CA LYS A 110 7.95 -14.89 7.02
C LYS A 110 7.58 -16.36 7.22
N GLN A 111 6.42 -16.62 7.84
CA GLN A 111 5.91 -17.98 8.02
C GLN A 111 5.68 -18.68 6.67
N TRP A 112 5.11 -17.96 5.70
CA TRP A 112 4.93 -18.50 4.36
C TRP A 112 6.26 -18.80 3.67
N TYR A 113 7.24 -17.91 3.80
CA TYR A 113 8.55 -18.09 3.18
C TYR A 113 9.31 -19.29 3.75
N LEU A 114 9.25 -19.49 5.07
CA LEU A 114 9.80 -20.67 5.73
C LEU A 114 9.17 -21.96 5.20
N GLN A 115 7.84 -21.98 5.04
CA GLN A 115 7.14 -23.14 4.48
C GLN A 115 7.43 -23.36 2.98
N HIS A 116 7.64 -22.29 2.22
CA HIS A 116 7.82 -22.35 0.78
C HIS A 116 9.24 -22.75 0.37
N TYR A 117 10.24 -22.11 1.00
CA TYR A 117 11.67 -22.26 0.67
C TYR A 117 12.46 -23.06 1.72
N GLY A 118 11.89 -23.28 2.91
CA GLY A 118 12.59 -23.97 4.00
C GLY A 118 13.66 -23.11 4.68
N VAL A 119 13.61 -21.79 4.50
CA VAL A 119 14.64 -20.85 4.95
C VAL A 119 14.00 -19.75 5.78
N ASP A 120 14.61 -19.42 6.91
CA ASP A 120 14.23 -18.29 7.73
C ASP A 120 14.83 -16.98 7.20
N ILE A 121 13.98 -16.00 6.86
CA ILE A 121 14.41 -14.63 6.54
C ILE A 121 14.42 -13.76 7.81
N GLY A 122 15.30 -12.77 7.85
CA GLY A 122 15.28 -11.71 8.86
C GLY A 122 15.94 -12.10 10.18
N ARG A 123 16.79 -13.14 10.17
CA ARG A 123 17.76 -13.34 11.25
C ARG A 123 18.86 -12.30 11.03
N LYS A 124 18.91 -11.25 11.85
CA LYS A 124 20.08 -10.35 11.86
C LYS A 124 21.31 -11.21 12.12
N LYS A 125 22.27 -11.24 11.19
CA LYS A 125 23.64 -11.68 11.52
C LYS A 125 24.10 -10.74 12.63
N LYS A 126 24.09 -11.21 13.89
CA LYS A 126 24.86 -10.54 14.95
C LYS A 126 26.29 -10.49 14.42
N THR A 127 26.79 -9.28 14.22
CA THR A 127 28.18 -9.00 13.89
C THR A 127 29.07 -9.78 14.84
N ALA A 128 30.15 -10.35 14.31
CA ALA A 128 31.09 -11.22 14.97
C ALA A 128 31.68 -10.62 16.27
N ALA A 129 31.00 -10.80 17.41
CA ALA A 129 31.52 -10.60 18.76
C ALA A 129 30.57 -11.22 19.81
N LYS A 130 30.45 -12.55 19.76
CA LYS A 130 30.28 -13.50 20.89
C LYS A 130 29.92 -14.85 20.28
N LYS A 131 30.95 -15.62 20.00
CA LYS A 131 30.86 -17.08 20.11
C LYS A 131 30.68 -17.39 21.60
N GLU A 132 29.87 -18.42 21.84
CA GLU A 132 29.63 -19.11 23.11
C GLU A 132 28.56 -18.49 24.03
N GLY A 133 27.46 -19.25 24.20
CA GLY A 133 26.49 -19.10 25.28
C GLY A 133 25.17 -18.40 24.93
N GLU A 134 24.30 -19.06 24.17
CA GLU A 134 22.84 -19.09 24.42
C GLU A 134 22.19 -20.10 23.46
N GLU A 135 22.14 -21.35 23.91
CA GLU A 135 21.07 -22.25 23.52
C GLU A 135 19.77 -21.68 24.12
N GLY A 136 18.84 -21.31 23.23
CA GLY A 136 17.61 -20.61 23.60
C GLY A 136 16.61 -20.60 22.45
N GLU A 137 16.13 -21.80 22.11
CA GLU A 137 14.73 -22.06 21.75
C GLU A 137 14.04 -21.13 20.73
N THR A 138 14.20 -21.47 19.45
CA THR A 138 13.05 -21.72 18.57
C THR A 138 13.50 -22.75 17.56
N GLY A 139 13.34 -24.02 17.94
CA GLY A 139 13.63 -25.15 17.09
C GLY A 139 12.84 -25.05 15.79
N THR A 140 13.55 -24.95 14.67
CA THR A 140 13.21 -25.86 13.58
C THR A 140 13.45 -27.26 14.14
N GLU A 141 12.44 -27.83 14.79
CA GLU A 141 12.37 -29.29 14.93
C GLU A 141 12.71 -29.85 13.55
N GLU A 142 13.72 -30.70 13.48
CA GLU A 142 14.06 -31.44 12.27
C GLU A 142 12.95 -32.45 12.01
N VAL A 143 11.78 -31.95 11.62
CA VAL A 143 10.68 -32.77 11.15
C VAL A 143 11.24 -33.50 9.95
N LYS A 144 11.38 -34.81 10.05
CA LYS A 144 11.81 -35.68 8.94
C LYS A 144 10.88 -35.42 7.76
N LYS A 145 11.35 -34.64 6.78
CA LYS A 145 10.60 -34.34 5.56
C LYS A 145 10.76 -35.50 4.59
N SER A 146 9.70 -35.82 3.86
CA SER A 146 9.77 -36.83 2.81
C SER A 146 10.73 -36.39 1.71
N ASN A 147 11.38 -37.36 1.04
CA ASN A 147 12.33 -37.10 -0.05
C ASN A 147 11.72 -36.25 -1.19
N HIS A 148 10.40 -36.35 -1.41
CA HIS A 148 9.69 -35.52 -2.39
C HIS A 148 9.65 -34.03 -1.98
N VAL A 149 9.49 -33.73 -0.70
CA VAL A 149 9.49 -32.34 -0.20
C VAL A 149 10.89 -31.74 -0.29
N LEU A 150 11.94 -32.49 0.05
CA LEU A 150 13.33 -32.05 -0.07
C LEU A 150 13.66 -31.65 -1.52
N ARG A 151 13.35 -32.53 -2.48
CA ARG A 151 13.53 -32.24 -3.93
C ARG A 151 12.77 -30.99 -4.38
N LYS A 152 11.57 -30.76 -3.84
CA LYS A 152 10.77 -29.57 -4.15
C LYS A 152 11.39 -28.29 -3.60
N LEU A 153 11.97 -28.35 -2.40
CA LEU A 153 12.66 -27.22 -1.77
C LEU A 153 13.94 -26.87 -2.53
N GLU A 154 14.76 -27.87 -2.88
CA GLU A 154 15.97 -27.67 -3.67
C GLU A 154 15.67 -26.99 -5.02
N LYS A 155 14.64 -27.47 -5.74
CA LYS A 155 14.23 -26.85 -7.01
C LYS A 155 13.80 -25.39 -6.85
N ARG A 156 13.18 -25.02 -5.73
CA ARG A 156 12.76 -23.64 -5.46
C ARG A 156 13.92 -22.75 -5.04
N GLN A 157 14.87 -23.31 -4.29
CA GLN A 157 16.05 -22.58 -3.82
C GLN A 157 16.92 -22.08 -4.98
N GLN A 158 16.95 -22.79 -6.11
CA GLN A 158 17.69 -22.38 -7.32
C GLN A 158 17.26 -21.01 -7.87
N ASN A 159 15.96 -20.70 -7.82
CA ASN A 159 15.40 -19.45 -8.35
C ASN A 159 15.23 -18.36 -7.28
N ARG A 160 15.72 -18.60 -6.06
CA ARG A 160 15.52 -17.71 -4.93
C ARG A 160 16.37 -16.45 -5.06
N LYS A 161 15.74 -15.33 -5.40
CA LYS A 161 16.36 -14.00 -5.39
C LYS A 161 15.52 -13.06 -4.54
N LEU A 162 16.11 -12.52 -3.48
CA LEU A 162 15.46 -11.55 -2.61
C LEU A 162 16.16 -10.20 -2.77
N ASP A 163 15.37 -9.13 -2.81
CA ASP A 163 15.89 -7.76 -2.87
C ASP A 163 16.49 -7.38 -1.51
N PRO A 164 17.73 -6.84 -1.43
CA PRO A 164 18.39 -6.54 -0.15
C PRO A 164 17.54 -5.64 0.77
N HIS A 165 16.79 -4.71 0.20
CA HIS A 165 15.97 -3.77 0.97
C HIS A 165 14.77 -4.45 1.63
N ILE A 166 14.26 -5.50 0.99
CA ILE A 166 13.18 -6.31 1.56
C ILE A 166 13.74 -7.21 2.67
N GLU A 167 14.98 -7.68 2.55
CA GLU A 167 15.65 -8.45 3.60
C GLU A 167 15.80 -7.62 4.89
N ASP A 168 16.23 -6.37 4.76
CA ASP A 168 16.35 -5.43 5.88
C ASP A 168 14.99 -5.16 6.54
N GLN A 169 13.93 -5.02 5.75
CA GLN A 169 12.57 -4.87 6.28
C GLN A 169 12.12 -6.12 7.05
N PHE A 170 12.38 -7.32 6.52
CA PHE A 170 12.06 -8.56 7.23
C PHE A 170 12.86 -8.71 8.53
N ALA A 171 14.09 -8.20 8.58
CA ALA A 171 14.89 -8.14 9.82
C ALA A 171 14.32 -7.17 10.85
N SER A 172 13.64 -6.10 10.43
CA SER A 172 12.89 -5.21 11.33
C SER A 172 11.52 -5.77 11.76
N GLY A 173 11.02 -6.80 11.05
CA GLY A 173 9.69 -7.38 11.27
C GLY A 173 8.54 -6.52 10.72
N ARG A 174 8.85 -5.43 10.02
CA ARG A 174 7.87 -4.49 9.45
C ARG A 174 8.14 -4.27 7.98
N LEU A 175 7.14 -4.52 7.14
CA LEU A 175 7.22 -4.28 5.71
C LEU A 175 6.52 -2.96 5.37
N LEU A 176 7.05 -2.21 4.42
CA LEU A 176 6.32 -1.06 3.85
C LEU A 176 5.38 -1.54 2.76
N ALA A 177 4.15 -1.04 2.77
CA ALA A 177 3.12 -1.39 1.82
C ALA A 177 2.31 -0.16 1.38
N CYS A 178 1.75 -0.23 0.18
CA CYS A 178 0.81 0.75 -0.35
C CYS A 178 -0.62 0.24 -0.21
N ILE A 179 -1.54 1.05 0.32
CA ILE A 179 -2.97 0.76 0.21
C ILE A 179 -3.43 1.06 -1.22
N SER A 180 -3.96 0.07 -1.93
CA SER A 180 -4.52 0.23 -3.29
C SER A 180 -6.04 0.40 -3.27
N SER A 181 -6.70 -0.12 -2.23
CA SER A 181 -8.14 -0.04 -2.05
C SER A 181 -8.61 1.35 -1.58
N ARG A 182 -9.94 1.55 -1.53
CA ARG A 182 -10.58 2.77 -1.01
C ARG A 182 -11.43 2.43 0.22
N PRO A 183 -10.87 2.44 1.44
CA PRO A 183 -11.56 1.99 2.67
C PRO A 183 -12.94 2.60 2.90
N GLY A 184 -13.11 3.88 2.58
CA GLY A 184 -14.40 4.58 2.71
C GLY A 184 -15.48 4.20 1.68
N GLN A 185 -15.17 3.36 0.69
CA GLN A 185 -16.08 2.89 -0.36
C GLN A 185 -16.26 1.36 -0.34
N CYS A 186 -15.14 0.62 -0.24
CA CYS A 186 -15.14 -0.85 -0.25
C CYS A 186 -15.12 -1.47 1.15
N GLY A 187 -14.83 -0.70 2.20
CA GLY A 187 -14.77 -1.20 3.58
C GLY A 187 -13.53 -2.04 3.89
N ARG A 188 -12.52 -2.02 3.02
CA ARG A 188 -11.26 -2.79 3.14
C ARG A 188 -10.04 -1.91 2.92
N ALA A 189 -8.94 -2.25 3.58
CA ALA A 189 -7.63 -1.60 3.44
C ALA A 189 -6.64 -2.62 2.86
N ASP A 190 -6.83 -2.96 1.59
CA ASP A 190 -6.02 -3.95 0.87
C ASP A 190 -4.95 -3.23 0.03
N GLY A 191 -3.84 -3.91 -0.23
CA GLY A 191 -2.66 -3.28 -0.78
C GLY A 191 -1.61 -4.24 -1.31
N TYR A 192 -0.43 -3.71 -1.59
CA TYR A 192 0.74 -4.47 -2.02
C TYR A 192 1.98 -3.99 -1.27
N VAL A 193 2.93 -4.88 -1.05
CA VAL A 193 4.22 -4.59 -0.42
C VAL A 193 5.11 -3.83 -1.42
N TYR A 194 5.78 -2.77 -0.96
CA TYR A 194 6.70 -2.00 -1.78
C TYR A 194 7.96 -2.81 -2.10
N LEU A 195 8.28 -2.93 -3.39
CA LEU A 195 9.52 -3.54 -3.88
C LEU A 195 10.55 -2.44 -4.20
N GLY A 196 11.85 -2.74 -4.06
CA GLY A 196 12.96 -1.76 -4.11
C GLY A 196 12.91 -0.75 -5.27
N ARG A 197 12.47 -1.17 -6.47
CA ARG A 197 12.36 -0.29 -7.65
C ARG A 197 11.26 0.78 -7.56
N GLN A 198 10.21 0.54 -6.78
CA GLN A 198 9.10 1.49 -6.59
C GLN A 198 9.37 2.47 -5.43
N ARG A 199 10.34 2.16 -4.57
CA ARG A 199 10.65 2.88 -3.33
C ARG A 199 11.54 4.11 -3.55
N ALA A 200 12.26 4.15 -4.66
CA ALA A 200 13.19 5.23 -5.02
C ALA A 200 12.53 6.63 -5.10
N GLY A 201 11.23 6.69 -5.41
CA GLY A 201 10.50 7.96 -5.48
C GLY A 201 10.04 8.53 -4.14
N ILE A 202 9.99 7.72 -3.07
CA ILE A 202 9.47 8.14 -1.75
C ILE A 202 10.61 8.50 -0.80
N LEU A 203 11.70 7.72 -0.79
CA LEU A 203 12.85 8.00 0.10
C LEU A 203 13.66 9.24 -0.33
N HIS A 204 13.65 9.60 -1.62
CA HIS A 204 14.25 10.86 -2.06
C HIS A 204 13.57 12.11 -1.45
N GLU A 205 12.34 11.96 -0.94
CA GLU A 205 11.58 13.03 -0.29
C GLU A 205 11.76 13.01 1.25
N GLU A 206 12.16 11.86 1.84
CA GLU A 206 12.43 11.72 3.28
C GLU A 206 13.85 12.16 3.68
N ASP A 207 14.82 12.15 2.76
CA ASP A 207 16.22 12.53 3.01
C ASP A 207 16.70 13.78 2.23
N PRO A 208 16.09 14.97 2.35
CA PRO A 208 16.65 16.18 1.73
C PRO A 208 17.92 16.70 2.43
N GLU A 209 18.24 16.25 3.65
CA GLU A 209 19.31 16.82 4.47
C GLU A 209 20.70 16.20 4.27
N LYS A 210 20.86 15.13 3.48
CA LYS A 210 22.13 14.38 3.41
C LYS A 210 22.85 14.31 2.07
N GLU A 211 22.38 14.98 1.01
CA GLU A 211 23.09 14.92 -0.29
C GLU A 211 23.48 16.30 -0.80
N GLY A 212 24.81 16.52 -0.87
CA GLY A 212 25.44 17.70 -1.44
C GLY A 212 25.13 17.92 -2.92
N GLU A 213 25.60 19.08 -3.41
CA GLU A 213 25.15 19.90 -4.57
C GLU A 213 25.01 19.25 -5.97
N GLY A 214 25.07 17.92 -6.12
CA GLY A 214 24.92 17.22 -7.41
C GLY A 214 23.50 16.77 -7.79
N SER A 215 22.50 16.93 -6.93
CA SER A 215 21.19 16.26 -7.05
C SER A 215 20.06 17.10 -7.68
N ARG A 216 20.34 18.35 -8.12
CA ARG A 216 19.32 19.23 -8.73
C ARG A 216 18.82 18.78 -10.11
N LEU A 217 19.55 17.91 -10.81
CA LEU A 217 19.18 17.47 -12.17
C LEU A 217 18.32 16.19 -12.24
N LYS A 218 18.07 15.50 -11.12
CA LYS A 218 17.27 14.24 -11.12
C LYS A 218 15.78 14.43 -10.78
N ILE A 219 15.39 15.60 -10.27
CA ILE A 219 13.99 15.92 -9.92
C ILE A 219 13.09 15.97 -11.17
N LEU A 220 13.63 16.33 -12.34
CA LEU A 220 12.85 16.44 -13.58
C LEU A 220 12.48 15.11 -14.24
N LEU A 221 13.12 14.00 -13.90
CA LEU A 221 12.83 12.70 -14.51
C LEU A 221 11.71 11.92 -13.79
N CYS A 222 11.36 12.29 -12.56
CA CYS A 222 10.27 11.66 -11.83
C CYS A 222 8.87 12.13 -12.28
N GLU A 223 8.76 13.34 -12.84
CA GLU A 223 7.49 13.80 -13.44
C GLU A 223 7.14 13.04 -14.73
N LEU A 224 8.14 12.55 -15.47
CA LEU A 224 7.94 11.83 -16.74
C LEU A 224 7.29 10.44 -16.56
N PHE A 225 7.58 9.73 -15.46
CA PHE A 225 7.03 8.38 -15.26
C PHE A 225 5.56 8.40 -14.79
N ILE A 226 5.14 9.44 -14.05
CA ILE A 226 3.73 9.66 -13.70
C ILE A 226 2.95 10.24 -14.91
N TYR A 227 3.64 10.89 -15.86
CA TYR A 227 3.01 11.39 -17.09
C TYR A 227 2.71 10.30 -18.12
N HIS A 228 3.51 9.23 -18.20
CA HIS A 228 3.32 8.20 -19.21
C HIS A 228 1.99 7.41 -19.04
N ASP A 229 1.55 7.19 -17.80
CA ASP A 229 0.23 6.57 -17.51
C ASP A 229 -0.96 7.53 -17.76
N ARG A 230 -0.72 8.84 -17.72
CA ARG A 230 -1.74 9.84 -18.10
C ARG A 230 -1.88 10.00 -19.62
N ILE A 231 -0.81 9.81 -20.39
CA ILE A 231 -0.84 9.90 -21.86
C ILE A 231 -1.56 8.68 -22.46
N SER A 232 -1.35 7.47 -21.91
CA SER A 232 -2.05 6.25 -22.37
C SER A 232 -3.58 6.33 -22.17
N SER A 233 -4.03 6.91 -21.06
CA SER A 233 -5.46 7.10 -20.78
C SER A 233 -6.13 8.23 -21.60
N LEU A 234 -5.36 9.20 -22.10
CA LEU A 234 -5.83 10.24 -23.01
C LEU A 234 -5.91 9.77 -24.47
N LEU A 235 -4.98 8.92 -24.91
CA LEU A 235 -5.01 8.31 -26.25
C LEU A 235 -6.19 7.34 -26.41
N HIS A 236 -6.53 6.56 -25.37
CA HIS A 236 -7.69 5.67 -25.41
C HIS A 236 -9.04 6.42 -25.38
N LEU A 237 -9.07 7.67 -24.88
CA LEU A 237 -10.29 8.50 -24.88
C LEU A 237 -10.48 9.30 -26.18
N SER A 238 -9.40 9.51 -26.95
CA SER A 238 -9.48 10.19 -28.25
C SER A 238 -9.96 9.24 -29.36
N PHE A 239 -9.79 7.92 -29.22
CA PHE A 239 -10.20 6.94 -30.23
C PHE A 239 -11.70 6.61 -30.20
N TYR A 240 -12.39 6.86 -29.07
CA TYR A 240 -13.84 6.61 -28.92
C TYR A 240 -14.73 7.83 -29.20
N ARG A 241 -14.17 8.91 -29.77
CA ARG A 241 -14.92 10.13 -30.11
C ARG A 241 -15.04 10.39 -31.62
N THR A 242 -14.54 9.47 -32.43
CA THR A 242 -14.72 9.42 -33.88
C THR A 242 -15.13 8.00 -34.27
N PHE A 243 -16.38 7.66 -33.93
CA PHE A 243 -17.31 6.78 -34.64
C PHE A 243 -18.69 6.97 -34.01
#